data_AF-A0A1H9IR38-F1
#
_entry.id   AF-A0A1H9IR38-F1
#
_cell.length_a   1.000
_cell.length_b   1.000
_cell.length_c   1.000
_cell.angle_alpha   90.00
_cell.angle_beta   90.00
_cell.angle_gamma   90.00
#
_symmetry.space_group_name_H-M   'P 1'
#
loop_
_entity.id
_entity.type
_entity.pdbx_description
1 polymer ?
#
loop_
_entity_poly.entity_id
_entity_poly.type
_entity_poly.pdbx_seq_one_letter_code
_entity_poly.pdbx_strand_id
1 'polypeptide(L)'
;MKKKDQDNYIPIDIWRDAKEFYVSLKDDVEIYKKFKCFPDMKQSEEADKFVAWFNMERFADYPGSLILINEHIGEIIKNVSSYNLLDGYEQLQFKLIQLYRLLKENGMINE
;
A
#
# COMPACT_ATOMS: atom_id res chain seq x y z
N MET A 1 -33.86 6.84 11.62
CA MET A 1 -32.97 7.87 12.19
C MET A 1 -31.66 7.84 11.42
N LYS A 2 -31.36 8.88 10.61
CA LYS A 2 -30.04 9.06 10.00
C LYS A 2 -29.07 9.49 11.12
N LYS A 3 -28.08 8.66 11.45
CA LYS A 3 -26.98 9.09 12.33
C LYS A 3 -26.15 10.11 11.54
N LYS A 4 -26.07 11.31 12.11
CA LYS A 4 -25.32 12.46 11.60
C LYS A 4 -23.86 12.07 11.39
N ASP A 5 -23.35 12.43 10.23
CA ASP A 5 -21.93 12.61 9.92
C ASP A 5 -21.30 13.48 11.02
N GLN A 6 -20.65 12.86 12.00
CA GLN A 6 -19.76 13.57 12.91
C GLN A 6 -18.42 13.71 12.20
N ASP A 7 -18.22 14.88 11.59
CA ASP A 7 -16.94 15.60 11.50
C ASP A 7 -15.68 14.73 11.54
N ASN A 8 -15.44 13.94 10.49
CA ASN A 8 -14.09 13.45 10.17
C ASN A 8 -13.28 14.62 9.57
N TYR A 9 -13.05 15.68 10.34
CA TYR A 9 -12.10 16.71 9.96
C TYR A 9 -10.69 16.10 10.02
N ILE A 10 -10.08 15.91 8.85
CA ILE A 10 -8.67 15.55 8.74
C ILE A 10 -7.89 16.87 8.65
N PRO A 11 -7.04 17.21 9.63
CA PRO A 11 -6.15 18.36 9.55
C PRO A 11 -5.38 18.38 8.21
N ILE A 12 -5.24 19.57 7.61
CA ILE A 12 -4.69 19.69 6.25
C ILE A 12 -3.25 19.16 6.13
N ASP A 13 -2.47 19.23 7.20
CA ASP A 13 -1.12 18.66 7.24
C ASP A 13 -1.17 17.13 7.20
N ILE A 14 -2.07 16.50 7.95
CA ILE A 14 -2.30 15.04 7.91
C ILE A 14 -2.77 14.61 6.52
N TRP A 15 -3.63 15.41 5.88
CA TRP A 15 -4.07 15.15 4.52
C TRP A 15 -2.95 15.30 3.48
N ARG A 16 -2.06 16.29 3.63
CA ARG A 16 -0.89 16.45 2.76
C ARG A 16 0.07 15.28 2.92
N ASP A 17 0.39 14.90 4.14
CA ASP A 17 1.29 13.78 4.44
C ASP A 17 0.73 12.47 3.86
N ALA A 18 -0.57 12.23 4.04
CA ALA A 18 -1.25 11.09 3.44
C ALA A 18 -1.24 11.13 1.90
N LYS A 19 -1.36 12.31 1.29
CA LYS A 19 -1.30 12.46 -0.17
C LYS A 19 0.10 12.20 -0.71
N GLU A 20 1.15 12.73 -0.08
CA GLU A 20 2.54 12.45 -0.43
C GLU A 20 2.84 10.96 -0.29
N PHE A 21 2.35 10.36 0.79
CA PHE A 21 2.45 8.93 1.04
C PHE A 21 1.76 8.09 -0.05
N TYR A 22 0.55 8.47 -0.44
CA TYR A 22 -0.20 7.85 -1.53
C TYR A 22 0.56 7.93 -2.86
N VAL A 23 1.17 9.08 -3.19
CA VAL A 23 1.96 9.24 -4.41
C VAL A 23 3.15 8.28 -4.41
N SER A 24 3.87 8.16 -3.30
CA SER A 24 4.98 7.21 -3.18
C SER A 24 4.53 5.76 -3.40
N LEU A 25 3.42 5.34 -2.79
CA LEU A 25 2.88 4.00 -2.99
C LEU A 25 2.40 3.76 -4.43
N LYS A 26 1.83 4.78 -5.06
CA LYS A 26 1.40 4.71 -6.46
C LYS A 26 2.61 4.47 -7.37
N ASP A 27 3.71 5.18 -7.14
CA ASP A 27 4.92 5.01 -7.95
C ASP A 27 5.47 3.59 -7.81
N ASP A 28 5.51 3.02 -6.60
CA ASP A 28 5.90 1.62 -6.37
C ASP A 28 5.02 0.63 -7.14
N VAL A 29 3.70 0.83 -7.10
CA VAL A 29 2.73 0.00 -7.83
C VAL A 29 2.95 0.07 -9.34
N GLU A 30 3.16 1.27 -9.89
CA GLU A 30 3.42 1.46 -11.31
C GLU A 30 4.77 0.90 -11.76
N ILE A 31 5.81 1.02 -10.92
CA ILE A 31 7.11 0.40 -11.16
C ILE A 31 6.96 -1.13 -11.19
N TYR A 32 6.25 -1.72 -10.24
CA TYR A 32 6.02 -3.17 -10.20
C TYR A 32 5.25 -3.66 -11.45
N LYS A 33 4.20 -2.95 -11.88
CA LYS A 33 3.46 -3.27 -13.11
C LYS A 33 4.38 -3.28 -14.33
N LYS A 34 5.27 -2.29 -14.45
CA LYS A 34 6.24 -2.23 -15.56
C LYS A 34 7.21 -3.41 -15.54
N PHE A 35 7.71 -3.78 -14.37
CA PHE A 35 8.61 -4.92 -14.25
C PHE A 35 7.91 -6.25 -14.57
N LYS A 36 6.64 -6.41 -14.20
CA LYS A 36 5.86 -7.62 -14.50
C LYS A 36 5.68 -7.88 -16.01
N CYS A 37 5.81 -6.86 -16.86
CA CYS A 37 5.74 -7.02 -18.31
C CYS A 37 6.97 -7.74 -18.90
N PHE A 38 8.07 -7.89 -18.15
CA PHE A 38 9.24 -8.64 -18.59
C PHE A 38 9.07 -10.15 -18.28
N PRO A 39 9.29 -11.04 -19.26
CA PRO A 39 9.02 -12.47 -19.11
C PRO A 39 9.93 -13.16 -18.08
N ASP A 40 11.10 -12.60 -17.78
CA ASP A 40 12.06 -13.17 -16.83
C ASP A 40 11.84 -12.73 -15.37
N MET A 41 10.88 -11.84 -15.13
CA MET A 41 10.61 -11.33 -13.78
C MET A 41 9.74 -12.28 -12.98
N LYS A 42 10.20 -12.62 -11.76
CA LYS A 42 9.52 -13.52 -10.85
C LYS A 42 8.19 -12.91 -10.39
N GLN A 43 7.08 -13.60 -10.66
CA GLN A 43 5.75 -13.14 -10.26
C GLN A 43 5.43 -13.50 -8.80
N SER A 44 4.57 -12.70 -8.17
CA SER A 44 4.02 -12.97 -6.83
C SER A 44 2.53 -12.68 -6.81
N GLU A 45 1.74 -13.70 -6.47
CA GLU A 45 0.28 -13.60 -6.40
C GLU A 45 -0.17 -12.55 -5.37
N GLU A 46 0.47 -12.49 -4.19
CA GLU A 46 0.11 -11.54 -3.14
C GLU A 46 0.44 -10.09 -3.56
N ALA A 47 1.58 -9.87 -4.22
CA ALA A 47 1.92 -8.55 -4.76
C ALA A 47 0.95 -8.14 -5.87
N ASP A 48 0.54 -9.09 -6.71
CA ASP A 48 -0.43 -8.86 -7.77
C ASP A 48 -1.81 -8.50 -7.21
N LYS A 49 -2.24 -9.16 -6.14
CA LYS A 49 -3.49 -8.86 -5.42
C LYS A 49 -3.47 -7.46 -4.80
N PHE A 50 -2.34 -7.07 -4.19
CA PHE A 50 -2.18 -5.70 -3.71
C PHE A 50 -2.37 -4.69 -4.85
N VAL A 51 -1.67 -4.91 -5.96
CA VAL A 51 -1.67 -4.02 -7.12
C VAL A 51 -3.05 -3.91 -7.76
N ALA A 52 -3.80 -5.01 -7.81
CA ALA A 52 -5.18 -5.02 -8.28
C ALA A 52 -6.13 -4.31 -7.32
N TRP A 53 -5.90 -4.42 -6.01
CA TRP A 53 -6.69 -3.73 -4.99
C TRP A 53 -6.37 -2.22 -4.93
N PHE A 54 -5.13 -1.82 -5.21
CA PHE A 54 -4.66 -0.43 -5.12
C PHE A 54 -5.33 0.47 -6.17
N ASN A 55 -6.34 1.24 -5.75
CA ASN A 55 -7.04 2.24 -6.55
C ASN A 55 -7.21 3.54 -5.76
N MET A 56 -6.96 4.69 -6.41
CA MET A 56 -7.15 6.03 -5.87
C MET A 56 -8.54 6.26 -5.29
N GLU A 57 -9.57 5.73 -5.96
CA GLU A 57 -10.97 5.89 -5.54
C GLU A 57 -11.23 5.24 -4.17
N ARG A 58 -10.57 4.11 -3.89
CA ARG A 58 -10.69 3.41 -2.60
C ARG A 58 -10.07 4.19 -1.44
N PHE A 59 -9.04 4.99 -1.69
CA PHE A 59 -8.42 5.81 -0.64
C PHE A 59 -9.20 7.10 -0.35
N ALA A 60 -9.93 7.62 -1.34
CA ALA A 60 -10.86 8.71 -1.13
C ALA A 60 -12.07 8.26 -0.27
N ASP A 61 -12.58 7.05 -0.53
CA ASP A 61 -13.72 6.49 0.19
C ASP A 61 -13.33 5.83 1.54
N TYR A 62 -12.06 5.40 1.69
CA TYR A 62 -11.59 4.61 2.84
C TYR A 62 -10.22 5.06 3.36
N PRO A 63 -10.12 6.30 3.92
CA PRO A 63 -8.85 6.85 4.39
C PRO A 63 -8.18 6.01 5.50
N GLY A 64 -8.96 5.21 6.24
CA GLY A 64 -8.44 4.33 7.30
C GLY A 64 -7.39 3.31 6.81
N SER A 65 -7.51 2.82 5.58
CA SER A 65 -6.52 1.93 4.98
C SER A 65 -5.18 2.62 4.73
N LEU A 66 -5.21 3.88 4.27
CA LEU A 66 -4.01 4.68 4.04
C LEU A 66 -3.32 5.05 5.35
N ILE A 67 -4.11 5.38 6.39
CA ILE A 67 -3.62 5.66 7.73
C ILE A 67 -2.91 4.43 8.29
N LEU A 68 -3.56 3.26 8.25
CA LEU A 68 -2.99 2.00 8.73
C LEU A 68 -1.65 1.69 8.06
N ILE A 69 -1.59 1.84 6.73
CA ILE A 69 -0.35 1.63 6.00
C ILE A 69 0.72 2.65 6.44
N ASN A 70 0.39 3.93 6.54
CA ASN A 70 1.34 4.97 6.93
C ASN A 70 1.92 4.74 8.33
N GLU A 71 1.11 4.25 9.27
CA GLU A 71 1.55 3.91 10.64
C GLU A 71 2.57 2.75 10.66
N HIS A 72 2.47 1.80 9.73
CA HIS A 72 3.30 0.58 9.72
C HIS A 72 4.39 0.59 8.65
N ILE A 73 4.43 1.60 7.76
CA ILE A 73 5.36 1.60 6.63
C ILE A 73 6.83 1.62 7.08
N GLY A 74 7.14 2.29 8.19
CA GLY A 74 8.49 2.34 8.74
C GLY A 74 9.00 0.94 9.13
N GLU A 75 8.13 0.12 9.73
CA GLU A 75 8.45 -1.27 10.09
C GLU A 75 8.61 -2.14 8.84
N ILE A 76 7.73 -1.97 7.85
CA ILE A 76 7.82 -2.68 6.56
C ILE A 76 9.14 -2.37 5.86
N ILE A 77 9.53 -1.09 5.76
CA ILE A 77 10.78 -0.68 5.11
C ILE A 77 11.99 -1.23 5.88
N LYS A 78 11.95 -1.22 7.21
CA LYS A 78 13.02 -1.79 8.04
C LYS A 78 13.14 -3.30 7.84
N ASN A 79 12.02 -4.01 7.69
CA ASN A 79 12.01 -5.44 7.40
C ASN A 79 12.58 -5.71 6.00
N VAL A 80 12.17 -4.94 4.99
CA VAL A 80 12.73 -5.04 3.62
C VAL A 80 14.25 -4.87 3.62
N SER A 81 14.76 -3.83 4.31
CA SER A 81 16.19 -3.53 4.34
C SER A 81 17.03 -4.50 5.18
N SER A 82 16.42 -5.23 6.12
CA SER A 82 17.14 -6.27 6.86
C SER A 82 17.35 -7.54 6.04
N TYR A 83 16.60 -7.73 4.95
CA TYR A 83 16.86 -8.75 3.94
C TYR A 83 17.83 -8.22 2.86
N ASN A 84 19.07 -7.88 3.26
CA ASN A 84 20.19 -7.41 2.42
C ASN A 84 20.55 -8.31 1.20
N LEU A 85 19.83 -9.41 0.99
CA LEU A 85 20.01 -10.38 -0.08
C LEU A 85 19.05 -10.20 -1.27
N LEU A 86 18.00 -9.39 -1.11
CA LEU A 86 17.01 -9.15 -2.17
C LEU A 86 17.51 -8.06 -3.12
N ASP A 87 17.35 -8.27 -4.42
CA ASP A 87 17.56 -7.21 -5.41
C ASP A 87 16.45 -6.13 -5.34
N GLY A 88 16.62 -5.01 -6.07
CA GLY A 88 15.67 -3.90 -6.01
C GLY A 88 14.23 -4.27 -6.41
N TYR A 89 14.06 -5.26 -7.29
CA TYR A 89 12.74 -5.73 -7.69
C TYR A 89 12.13 -6.67 -6.64
N GLU A 90 12.92 -7.58 -6.09
CA GLU A 90 12.49 -8.47 -5.01
C GLU A 90 12.16 -7.70 -3.73
N GLN A 91 12.89 -6.62 -3.42
CA GLN A 91 12.57 -5.70 -2.32
C GLN A 91 11.22 -5.00 -2.54
N LEU A 92 10.97 -4.52 -3.76
CA LEU A 92 9.69 -3.93 -4.13
C LEU A 92 8.56 -4.95 -4.01
N GLN A 93 8.75 -6.15 -4.56
CA GLN A 93 7.77 -7.23 -4.46
C GLN A 93 7.48 -7.59 -3.00
N PHE A 94 8.52 -7.74 -2.17
CA PHE A 94 8.36 -8.03 -0.75
C PHE A 94 7.61 -6.91 -0.02
N LYS A 95 7.89 -5.65 -0.32
CA LYS A 95 7.14 -4.50 0.21
C LYS A 95 5.65 -4.62 -0.11
N LEU A 96 5.28 -4.87 -1.37
CA LEU A 96 3.87 -4.98 -1.78
C LEU A 96 3.16 -6.17 -1.11
N ILE A 97 3.86 -7.28 -0.90
CA ILE A 97 3.34 -8.45 -0.15
C ILE A 97 3.01 -8.06 1.29
N GLN A 98 3.93 -7.37 1.98
CA GLN A 98 3.71 -6.95 3.37
C GLN A 98 2.51 -5.99 3.48
N LEU A 99 2.35 -5.09 2.51
CA LEU A 99 1.21 -4.18 2.45
C LEU A 99 -0.12 -4.92 2.27
N TYR A 100 -0.18 -5.90 1.37
CA TYR A 100 -1.37 -6.75 1.20
C TYR A 100 -1.73 -7.49 2.49
N ARG A 101 -0.74 -8.13 3.13
CA ARG A 101 -0.96 -8.90 4.36
C ARG A 101 -1.46 -8.01 5.49
N LEU A 102 -0.84 -6.85 5.70
CA LEU A 102 -1.28 -5.86 6.68
C LEU A 102 -2.76 -5.50 6.49
N LEU A 103 -3.16 -5.18 5.26
CA LEU A 103 -4.54 -4.80 4.97
C LEU A 103 -5.52 -5.96 5.13
N LYS A 104 -5.10 -7.18 4.77
CA LYS A 104 -5.92 -8.40 4.91
C LYS A 104 -6.13 -8.78 6.37
N GLU A 105 -5.06 -8.78 7.17
CA GLU A 105 -5.10 -9.08 8.61
C GLU A 105 -5.99 -8.10 9.38
N ASN A 106 -6.11 -6.86 8.88
CA ASN A 106 -6.97 -5.82 9.45
C ASN A 106 -8.37 -5.73 8.80
N GLY A 107 -8.74 -6.70 7.95
CA GLY A 107 -10.09 -6.78 7.34
C GLY A 107 -10.40 -5.68 6.31
N MET A 108 -9.38 -4.99 5.79
CA MET A 108 -9.52 -3.95 4.76
C MET A 108 -9.59 -4.54 3.35
N ILE A 109 -9.04 -5.75 3.16
CA ILE A 109 -9.18 -6.56 1.94
C ILE A 109 -9.98 -7.81 2.31
N ASN A 110 -11.20 -7.89 1.79
CA ASN A 110 -12.00 -9.10 1.83
C ASN A 110 -11.93 -9.74 0.43
N GLU A 111 -11.19 -10.85 0.32
CA GLU A 111 -11.22 -11.76 -0.85
C GLU A 111 -12.12 -12.95 -0.55
#